data_AF-A0AAD8NUY5-F1
#
_entry.id   AF-A0AAD8NUY5-F1
#
_cell.length_a   1.000
_cell.length_b   1.000
_cell.length_c   1.000
_cell.angle_alpha   90.00
_cell.angle_beta   90.00
_cell.angle_gamma   90.00
#
_symmetry.space_group_name_H-M   'P 1'
#
loop_
_entity.id
_entity.type
_entity.pdbx_description
1 polymer ?
#
loop_
_entity_poly.entity_id
_entity_poly.type
_entity_poly.pdbx_seq_one_letter_code
_entity_poly.pdbx_strand_id
1 'polypeptide(L)'
;MVMLQSMESDLFLRMKERELWFCRFKFEELRLEQIQDLENDLMKFFREDLHRRLLSTDFKKQVDGIEMLQRALPTIAKDLIEVIDVLLKWFVLRFCESSTSCLLKVLEFLPELFDTLRNENYTLNESEASIFLPCLVEKTGHNIEKLREKIRELMKQIIHSYSAAKTLPYILEGLRSRNNRARIECAD
;
A
#
# COMPACT_ATOMS: atom_id res chain seq x y z
N MET A 1 41.05 24.01 -11.74
CA MET A 1 40.39 24.00 -10.41
C MET A 1 38.88 24.29 -10.52
N VAL A 2 38.46 25.35 -11.22
CA VAL A 2 37.03 25.72 -11.40
C VAL A 2 36.18 24.63 -12.09
N MET A 3 36.70 23.97 -13.13
CA MET A 3 35.98 22.91 -13.84
C MET A 3 35.72 21.65 -12.99
N LEU A 4 36.67 21.30 -12.09
CA LEU A 4 36.52 20.17 -11.16
C LEU A 4 35.46 20.47 -10.09
N GLN A 5 35.47 21.68 -9.52
CA GLN A 5 34.42 22.12 -8.59
C GLN A 5 33.03 22.17 -9.25
N SER A 6 32.93 22.60 -10.52
CA SER A 6 31.67 22.58 -11.27
C SER A 6 31.16 21.16 -11.53
N MET A 7 32.04 20.23 -11.90
CA MET A 7 31.68 18.82 -12.11
C MET A 7 31.28 18.12 -10.80
N GLU A 8 31.95 18.40 -9.68
CA GLU A 8 31.57 17.88 -8.35
C GLU A 8 30.21 18.43 -7.90
N SER A 9 29.92 19.71 -8.19
CA SER A 9 28.63 20.34 -7.88
C SER A 9 27.49 19.71 -8.68
N ASP A 10 27.69 19.49 -9.98
CA ASP A 10 26.71 18.82 -10.86
C ASP A 10 26.51 17.35 -10.49
N LEU A 11 27.57 16.64 -10.10
CA LEU A 11 27.48 15.26 -9.63
C LEU A 11 26.68 15.19 -8.32
N PHE A 12 26.94 16.11 -7.38
CA PHE A 12 26.22 16.22 -6.11
C PHE A 12 24.74 16.57 -6.32
N LEU A 13 24.43 17.51 -7.21
CA LEU A 13 23.05 17.85 -7.59
C LEU A 13 22.32 16.63 -8.17
N ARG A 14 22.93 15.92 -9.12
CA ARG A 14 22.35 14.69 -9.70
C ARG A 14 22.19 13.57 -8.67
N MET A 15 23.12 13.43 -7.74
CA MET A 15 23.01 12.46 -6.63
C MET A 15 21.85 12.83 -5.70
N LYS A 16 21.72 14.11 -5.33
CA LYS A 16 20.63 14.61 -4.50
C LYS A 16 19.27 14.49 -5.19
N GLU A 17 19.18 14.78 -6.48
CA GLU A 17 17.97 14.56 -7.29
C GLU A 17 17.58 13.08 -7.35
N ARG A 18 18.55 12.17 -7.49
CA ARG A 18 18.32 10.73 -7.42
C ARG A 18 17.84 10.30 -6.05
N GLU A 19 18.47 10.75 -4.98
CA GLU A 19 18.04 10.47 -3.59
C GLU A 19 16.63 10.99 -3.32
N LEU A 20 16.33 12.23 -3.69
CA LEU A 20 14.99 12.82 -3.61
C LEU A 20 13.95 12.02 -4.40
N TRP A 21 14.31 11.53 -5.58
CA TRP A 21 13.44 10.68 -6.37
C TRP A 21 13.14 9.37 -5.66
N PHE A 22 14.14 8.71 -5.08
CA PHE A 22 13.94 7.47 -4.31
C PHE A 22 13.15 7.69 -3.00
N CYS A 23 13.37 8.80 -2.30
CA CYS A 23 12.61 9.13 -1.08
C CYS A 23 11.10 9.19 -1.29
N ARG A 24 10.62 9.47 -2.51
CA ARG A 24 9.18 9.48 -2.84
C ARG A 24 8.53 8.11 -2.76
N PHE A 25 9.33 7.04 -2.83
CA PHE A 25 8.85 5.66 -2.84
C PHE A 25 9.12 4.95 -1.51
N LYS A 26 9.73 5.63 -0.56
CA LYS A 26 10.06 5.09 0.75
C LYS A 26 8.81 4.99 1.60
N PHE A 27 8.67 3.87 2.30
CA PHE A 27 7.58 3.67 3.23
C PHE A 27 7.77 4.54 4.48
N GLU A 28 6.71 5.27 4.84
CA GLU A 28 6.58 6.00 6.09
C GLU A 28 5.24 5.60 6.74
N GLU A 29 5.27 5.27 8.03
CA GLU A 29 4.06 4.96 8.79
C GLU A 29 3.18 6.22 8.93
N LEU A 30 1.86 6.01 8.99
CA LEU A 30 0.91 7.12 9.14
C LEU A 30 1.10 7.82 10.48
N ARG A 31 1.21 9.16 10.45
CA ARG A 31 1.26 9.98 11.66
C ARG A 31 -0.10 10.03 12.35
N LEU A 32 -0.12 10.30 13.65
CA LEU A 32 -1.36 10.40 14.44
C LEU A 32 -2.40 11.34 13.82
N GLU A 33 -1.97 12.48 13.28
CA GLU A 33 -2.85 13.43 12.57
C GLU A 33 -3.52 12.79 11.33
N GLN A 34 -2.74 12.04 10.55
CA GLN A 34 -3.24 11.34 9.35
C GLN A 34 -4.18 10.19 9.72
N ILE A 35 -3.95 9.53 10.86
CA ILE A 35 -4.86 8.51 11.39
C ILE A 35 -6.18 9.16 11.79
N GLN A 36 -6.15 10.32 12.45
CA GLN A 36 -7.36 11.03 12.83
C GLN A 36 -8.17 11.51 11.61
N ASP A 37 -7.48 12.02 10.58
CA ASP A 37 -8.11 12.40 9.30
C ASP A 37 -8.72 11.18 8.61
N LEU A 38 -8.02 10.05 8.59
CA LEU A 38 -8.53 8.78 8.06
C LEU A 38 -9.79 8.31 8.80
N GLU A 39 -9.83 8.41 10.13
CA GLU A 39 -11.02 8.06 10.91
C GLU A 39 -12.22 8.93 10.51
N ASN A 40 -11.99 10.24 10.35
CA ASN A 40 -13.02 11.18 9.92
C ASN A 40 -13.52 10.87 8.50
N ASP A 41 -12.61 10.58 7.58
CA ASP A 41 -12.95 10.20 6.20
C ASP A 41 -13.75 8.89 6.17
N LEU A 42 -13.35 7.90 6.97
CA LEU A 42 -14.09 6.64 7.08
C LEU A 42 -15.51 6.85 7.60
N MET A 43 -15.68 7.72 8.61
CA MET A 43 -16.99 8.09 9.13
C MET A 43 -17.84 8.86 8.14
N LYS A 44 -17.22 9.65 7.26
CA LYS A 44 -17.89 10.48 6.26
C LYS A 44 -18.35 9.68 5.05
N PHE A 45 -17.52 8.77 4.54
CA PHE A 45 -17.76 8.07 3.28
C PHE A 45 -18.42 6.70 3.46
N PHE A 46 -18.24 6.04 4.60
CA PHE A 46 -18.78 4.70 4.83
C PHE A 46 -19.95 4.72 5.81
N ARG A 47 -20.92 3.82 5.58
CA ARG A 47 -22.09 3.61 6.44
C ARG A 47 -21.66 3.34 7.89
N GLU A 48 -22.52 3.74 8.84
CA GLU A 48 -22.26 3.67 10.28
C GLU A 48 -21.93 2.26 10.79
N ASP A 49 -22.60 1.26 10.25
CA ASP A 49 -22.35 -0.15 10.53
C ASP A 49 -20.96 -0.60 10.06
N LEU A 50 -20.48 -0.07 8.93
CA LEU A 50 -19.19 -0.44 8.35
C LEU A 50 -18.02 0.25 9.03
N HIS A 51 -18.03 1.59 9.14
CA HIS A 51 -16.88 2.29 9.70
C HIS A 51 -16.63 1.92 11.16
N ARG A 52 -17.69 1.65 11.95
CA ARG A 52 -17.55 1.15 13.33
C ARG A 52 -16.86 -0.20 13.44
N ARG A 53 -17.04 -1.06 12.44
CA ARG A 53 -16.38 -2.38 12.38
C ARG A 53 -14.92 -2.23 11.96
N LEU A 54 -14.66 -1.42 10.94
CA LEU A 54 -13.30 -1.16 10.42
C LEU A 54 -12.41 -0.42 11.43
N LEU A 55 -12.97 0.50 12.20
CA LEU A 55 -12.28 1.26 13.25
C LEU A 55 -12.27 0.58 14.62
N SER A 56 -12.83 -0.64 14.73
CA SER A 56 -12.85 -1.34 16.01
C SER A 56 -11.44 -1.78 16.42
N THR A 57 -11.17 -1.81 17.72
CA THR A 57 -9.94 -2.42 18.26
C THR A 57 -9.99 -3.96 18.26
N ASP A 58 -11.19 -4.55 18.11
CA ASP A 58 -11.38 -6.00 18.01
C ASP A 58 -11.18 -6.48 16.57
N PHE A 59 -10.14 -7.28 16.35
CA PHE A 59 -9.82 -7.82 15.03
C PHE A 59 -10.95 -8.67 14.44
N LYS A 60 -11.83 -9.27 15.25
CA LYS A 60 -12.99 -10.03 14.74
C LYS A 60 -14.01 -9.10 14.10
N LYS A 61 -14.22 -7.92 14.68
CA LYS A 61 -15.10 -6.89 14.10
C LYS A 61 -14.49 -6.30 12.84
N GLN A 62 -13.17 -6.10 12.81
CA GLN A 62 -12.46 -5.68 11.60
C GLN A 62 -12.62 -6.69 10.47
N VAL A 63 -12.43 -7.99 10.75
CA VAL A 63 -12.64 -9.09 9.80
C VAL A 63 -14.08 -9.08 9.26
N ASP A 64 -15.08 -8.94 10.13
CA ASP A 64 -16.48 -8.86 9.72
C ASP A 64 -16.77 -7.60 8.86
N GLY A 65 -16.11 -6.47 9.16
CA GLY A 65 -16.15 -5.29 8.31
C GLY A 65 -15.59 -5.53 6.91
N ILE A 66 -14.46 -6.24 6.79
CA ILE A 66 -13.89 -6.63 5.49
C ILE A 66 -14.81 -7.59 4.76
N GLU A 67 -15.42 -8.57 5.44
CA GLU A 67 -16.39 -9.48 4.82
C GLU A 67 -17.62 -8.75 4.30
N MET A 68 -18.07 -7.72 5.02
CA MET A 68 -19.19 -6.89 4.59
C MET A 68 -18.83 -6.08 3.33
N LEU A 69 -17.62 -5.51 3.28
CA LEU A 69 -17.08 -4.88 2.07
C LEU A 69 -16.99 -5.87 0.90
N GLN A 70 -16.48 -7.07 1.15
CA GLN A 70 -16.33 -8.13 0.15
C GLN A 70 -17.66 -8.53 -0.48
N ARG A 71 -18.72 -8.67 0.33
CA ARG A 71 -20.07 -8.99 -0.18
C ARG A 71 -20.69 -7.84 -0.96
N ALA A 72 -20.39 -6.59 -0.58
CA ALA A 72 -20.92 -5.40 -1.23
C ALA A 72 -20.13 -5.01 -2.50
N LEU A 73 -18.90 -5.49 -2.65
CA LEU A 73 -17.96 -5.14 -3.73
C LEU A 73 -18.60 -5.13 -5.13
N PRO A 74 -19.41 -6.14 -5.55
CA PRO A 74 -20.00 -6.16 -6.89
C PRO A 74 -21.02 -5.05 -7.14
N THR A 75 -21.63 -4.50 -6.08
CA THR A 75 -22.66 -3.47 -6.19
C THR A 75 -22.10 -2.06 -5.97
N ILE A 76 -21.02 -1.93 -5.19
CA ILE A 76 -20.46 -0.62 -4.80
C ILE A 76 -19.16 -0.27 -5.53
N ALA A 77 -18.70 -1.08 -6.49
CA ALA A 77 -17.39 -0.95 -7.12
C ALA A 77 -17.07 0.48 -7.60
N LYS A 78 -18.03 1.14 -8.26
CA LYS A 78 -17.89 2.52 -8.76
C LYS A 78 -17.79 3.54 -7.64
N ASP A 79 -18.63 3.43 -6.62
CA ASP A 79 -18.58 4.31 -5.46
C ASP A 79 -17.28 4.11 -4.67
N LEU A 80 -16.78 2.86 -4.63
CA LEU A 80 -15.55 2.50 -3.95
C LEU A 80 -14.32 3.08 -4.64
N ILE A 81 -14.33 3.19 -5.97
CA ILE A 81 -13.26 3.82 -6.75
C ILE A 81 -13.09 5.29 -6.33
N GLU A 82 -14.18 6.02 -6.10
CA GLU A 82 -14.14 7.44 -5.70
C GLU A 82 -13.53 7.67 -4.32
N VAL A 83 -13.48 6.63 -3.46
CA VAL A 83 -12.95 6.69 -2.09
C VAL A 83 -11.84 5.66 -1.86
N ILE A 84 -11.20 5.20 -2.94
CA ILE A 84 -10.22 4.11 -2.87
C ILE A 84 -8.99 4.50 -2.06
N ASP A 85 -8.59 5.78 -2.11
CA ASP A 85 -7.44 6.29 -1.35
C ASP A 85 -7.65 6.17 0.16
N VAL A 86 -8.87 6.42 0.66
CA VAL A 86 -9.28 6.24 2.05
C VAL A 86 -9.16 4.76 2.44
N LEU A 87 -9.62 3.86 1.57
CA LEU A 87 -9.53 2.42 1.81
C LEU A 87 -8.07 1.93 1.79
N LEU A 88 -7.24 2.41 0.86
CA LEU A 88 -5.82 2.10 0.78
C LEU A 88 -5.07 2.56 2.04
N LYS A 89 -5.35 3.77 2.54
CA LYS A 89 -4.81 4.27 3.82
C LYS A 89 -5.22 3.36 4.99
N TRP A 90 -6.47 2.90 5.01
CA TRP A 90 -6.92 1.95 6.02
C TRP A 90 -6.17 0.62 5.94
N PHE A 91 -5.91 0.09 4.75
CA PHE A 91 -5.07 -1.11 4.61
C PHE A 91 -3.66 -0.87 5.16
N VAL A 92 -2.98 0.20 4.76
CA VAL A 92 -1.64 0.56 5.27
C VAL A 92 -1.61 0.55 6.80
N LEU A 93 -2.60 1.18 7.43
CA LEU A 93 -2.75 1.16 8.88
C LEU A 93 -2.87 -0.27 9.42
N ARG A 94 -3.69 -1.11 8.80
CA ARG A 94 -3.87 -2.50 9.24
C ARG A 94 -2.61 -3.36 9.05
N PHE A 95 -1.83 -3.16 7.98
CA PHE A 95 -0.54 -3.82 7.78
C PHE A 95 0.49 -3.47 8.88
N CYS A 96 0.35 -2.33 9.53
CA CYS A 96 1.25 -1.89 10.59
C CYS A 96 0.83 -2.38 11.98
N GLU A 97 -0.46 -2.36 12.28
CA GLU A 97 -0.94 -2.50 13.67
C GLU A 97 -1.72 -3.79 13.96
N SER A 98 -2.14 -4.54 12.94
CA SER A 98 -3.17 -5.57 13.14
C SER A 98 -2.62 -6.95 13.50
N SER A 99 -3.51 -7.78 14.05
CA SER A 99 -3.22 -9.19 14.27
C SER A 99 -3.02 -9.93 12.93
N THR A 100 -2.25 -11.02 12.97
CA THR A 100 -2.05 -11.92 11.82
C THR A 100 -3.38 -12.35 11.18
N SER A 101 -4.42 -12.58 11.98
CA SER A 101 -5.73 -13.01 11.48
C SER A 101 -6.44 -11.93 10.67
N CYS A 102 -6.43 -10.68 11.12
CA CYS A 102 -6.99 -9.57 10.34
C CYS A 102 -6.17 -9.33 9.06
N LEU A 103 -4.84 -9.38 9.16
CA LEU A 103 -3.97 -9.21 8.01
C LEU A 103 -4.20 -10.29 6.94
N LEU A 104 -4.39 -11.55 7.35
CA LEU A 104 -4.75 -12.63 6.44
C LEU A 104 -6.06 -12.34 5.70
N LYS A 105 -7.08 -11.84 6.40
CA LYS A 105 -8.36 -11.47 5.79
C LYS A 105 -8.21 -10.30 4.80
N VAL A 106 -7.41 -9.30 5.15
CA VAL A 106 -7.07 -8.19 4.22
C VAL A 106 -6.40 -8.73 2.96
N LEU A 107 -5.44 -9.64 3.10
CA LEU A 107 -4.75 -10.27 1.97
C LEU A 107 -5.61 -11.25 1.16
N GLU A 108 -6.74 -11.70 1.69
CA GLU A 108 -7.76 -12.43 0.92
C GLU A 108 -8.68 -11.49 0.15
N PHE A 109 -9.00 -10.33 0.73
CA PHE A 109 -9.84 -9.31 0.11
C PHE A 109 -9.15 -8.53 -1.01
N LEU A 110 -7.86 -8.18 -0.82
CA LEU A 110 -7.13 -7.32 -1.76
C LEU A 110 -7.11 -7.85 -3.20
N PRO A 111 -6.87 -9.16 -3.46
CA PRO A 111 -6.93 -9.68 -4.83
C PRO A 111 -8.30 -9.47 -5.49
N GLU A 112 -9.38 -9.69 -4.76
CA GLU A 112 -10.75 -9.47 -5.25
C GLU A 112 -11.00 -7.99 -5.54
N LEU A 113 -10.52 -7.09 -4.66
CA LEU A 113 -10.58 -5.66 -4.90
C LEU A 113 -9.87 -5.27 -6.21
N PHE A 114 -8.62 -5.69 -6.39
CA PHE A 114 -7.84 -5.34 -7.59
C PHE A 114 -8.43 -5.94 -8.87
N ASP A 115 -9.03 -7.13 -8.81
CA ASP A 115 -9.75 -7.69 -9.95
C ASP A 115 -11.03 -6.90 -10.26
N THR A 116 -11.77 -6.45 -9.25
CA THR A 116 -12.93 -5.56 -9.46
C THR A 116 -12.52 -4.22 -10.05
N LEU A 117 -11.44 -3.59 -9.57
CA LEU A 117 -10.91 -2.35 -10.15
C LEU A 117 -10.56 -2.55 -11.63
N ARG A 118 -9.90 -3.67 -11.96
CA ARG A 118 -9.58 -4.04 -13.33
C ARG A 118 -10.83 -4.21 -14.19
N ASN A 119 -11.86 -4.89 -13.68
CA ASN A 119 -13.11 -5.10 -14.39
C ASN A 119 -13.86 -3.78 -14.68
N GLU A 120 -13.73 -2.79 -13.80
CA GLU A 120 -14.23 -1.42 -14.02
C GLU A 120 -13.29 -0.57 -14.91
N ASN A 121 -12.23 -1.16 -15.48
CA ASN A 121 -11.17 -0.48 -16.25
C ASN A 121 -10.46 0.64 -15.46
N TYR A 122 -10.45 0.53 -14.14
CA TYR A 122 -9.79 1.47 -13.26
C TYR A 122 -8.37 1.02 -12.95
N THR A 123 -7.43 1.95 -13.06
CA THR A 123 -6.03 1.76 -12.68
C THR A 123 -5.69 2.83 -11.67
N LEU A 124 -4.98 2.45 -10.60
CA LEU A 124 -4.53 3.42 -9.60
C LEU A 124 -3.79 4.58 -10.29
N ASN A 125 -3.83 5.75 -9.67
CA ASN A 125 -2.96 6.87 -10.03
C ASN A 125 -1.66 6.83 -9.22
N GLU A 126 -0.77 7.82 -9.43
CA GLU A 126 0.51 7.88 -8.73
C GLU A 126 0.33 8.12 -7.22
N SER A 127 -0.61 8.98 -6.83
CA SER A 127 -0.91 9.25 -5.42
C SER A 127 -1.41 8.01 -4.68
N GLU A 128 -2.37 7.28 -5.23
CA GLU A 128 -2.90 6.04 -4.63
C GLU A 128 -1.85 4.94 -4.54
N ALA A 129 -1.06 4.77 -5.60
CA ALA A 129 0.06 3.83 -5.58
C ALA A 129 1.08 4.19 -4.50
N SER A 130 1.39 5.49 -4.33
CA SER A 130 2.32 5.97 -3.31
C SER A 130 1.83 5.76 -1.87
N ILE A 131 0.51 5.68 -1.65
CA ILE A 131 -0.06 5.34 -0.34
C ILE A 131 0.25 3.87 -0.01
N PHE A 132 -0.03 2.96 -0.95
CA PHE A 132 -0.12 1.53 -0.64
C PHE A 132 1.15 0.73 -0.96
N LEU A 133 1.77 0.96 -2.12
CA LEU A 133 2.87 0.13 -2.62
C LEU A 133 4.12 0.15 -1.74
N PRO A 134 4.57 1.29 -1.18
CA PRO A 134 5.71 1.29 -0.26
C PRO A 134 5.48 0.38 0.95
N CYS A 135 4.28 0.43 1.53
CA CYS A 135 3.90 -0.41 2.66
C CYS A 135 3.93 -1.89 2.27
N LEU A 136 3.33 -2.23 1.13
CA LEU A 136 3.25 -3.61 0.68
C LEU A 136 4.65 -4.20 0.42
N VAL A 137 5.54 -3.42 -0.20
CA VAL A 137 6.95 -3.79 -0.43
C VAL A 137 7.67 -4.04 0.89
N GLU A 138 7.56 -3.15 1.87
CA GLU A 138 8.21 -3.35 3.18
C GLU A 138 7.69 -4.62 3.88
N LYS A 139 6.42 -4.97 3.67
CA LYS A 139 5.76 -6.13 4.28
C LYS A 139 6.06 -7.44 3.56
N THR A 140 6.71 -7.44 2.38
CA THR A 140 7.23 -8.67 1.73
C THR A 140 8.17 -9.44 2.66
N GLY A 141 8.92 -8.75 3.52
CA GLY A 141 9.82 -9.35 4.50
C GLY A 141 9.17 -9.86 5.79
N HIS A 142 7.86 -10.16 5.79
CA HIS A 142 7.14 -10.60 6.99
C HIS A 142 7.75 -11.89 7.59
N ASN A 143 7.65 -12.07 8.92
CA ASN A 143 8.20 -13.26 9.60
C ASN A 143 7.47 -14.57 9.30
N ILE A 144 6.25 -14.50 8.75
CA ILE A 144 5.34 -15.62 8.55
C ILE A 144 5.29 -15.94 7.06
N GLU A 145 5.72 -17.14 6.66
CA GLU A 145 5.80 -17.58 5.26
C GLU A 145 4.48 -17.42 4.51
N LYS A 146 3.38 -17.93 5.08
CA LYS A 146 2.04 -17.83 4.47
C LYS A 146 1.62 -16.39 4.13
N LEU A 147 2.04 -15.42 4.95
CA LEU A 147 1.78 -14.01 4.68
C LEU A 147 2.67 -13.48 3.56
N ARG A 148 3.96 -13.86 3.55
CA ARG A 148 4.89 -13.50 2.47
C ARG A 148 4.41 -14.01 1.12
N GLU A 149 4.00 -15.28 1.04
CA GLU A 149 3.45 -15.88 -0.18
C GLU A 149 2.25 -15.09 -0.71
N LYS A 150 1.28 -14.76 0.16
CA LYS A 150 0.10 -13.96 -0.21
C LYS A 150 0.49 -12.55 -0.68
N ILE A 151 1.44 -11.90 -0.01
CA ILE A 151 1.93 -10.57 -0.41
C ILE A 151 2.63 -10.64 -1.78
N ARG A 152 3.43 -11.68 -2.03
CA ARG A 152 4.12 -11.90 -3.30
C ARG A 152 3.14 -12.08 -4.45
N GLU A 153 2.11 -12.89 -4.27
CA GLU A 153 1.06 -13.09 -5.28
C GLU A 153 0.27 -11.80 -5.54
N LEU A 154 -0.05 -11.04 -4.49
CA LEU A 154 -0.68 -9.73 -4.63
C LEU A 154 0.21 -8.74 -5.41
N MET A 155 1.52 -8.70 -5.12
CA MET A 155 2.48 -7.86 -5.84
C MET A 155 2.51 -8.20 -7.34
N LYS A 156 2.53 -9.49 -7.70
CA LYS A 156 2.47 -9.93 -9.10
C LYS A 156 1.19 -9.45 -9.80
N GLN A 157 0.04 -9.55 -9.12
CA GLN A 157 -1.24 -9.08 -9.65
C GLN A 157 -1.23 -7.56 -9.89
N ILE A 158 -0.69 -6.78 -8.95
CA ILE A 158 -0.56 -5.31 -9.06
C ILE A 158 0.37 -4.91 -10.20
N ILE A 159 1.53 -5.58 -10.34
CA ILE A 159 2.46 -5.33 -11.46
C ILE A 159 1.74 -5.49 -12.80
N HIS A 160 0.85 -6.47 -12.91
CA HIS A 160 0.09 -6.73 -14.12
C HIS A 160 -1.04 -5.71 -14.36
N SER A 161 -1.67 -5.16 -13.32
CA SER A 161 -2.77 -4.19 -13.47
C SER A 161 -2.33 -2.72 -13.53
N TYR A 162 -1.33 -2.31 -12.76
CA TYR A 162 -0.89 -0.92 -12.66
C TYR A 162 0.17 -0.51 -13.69
N SER A 163 1.09 -1.44 -14.01
CA SER A 163 2.25 -1.36 -14.92
C SER A 163 3.57 -1.67 -14.21
N ALA A 164 4.34 -2.60 -14.78
CA ALA A 164 5.68 -2.93 -14.30
C ALA A 164 6.62 -1.71 -14.21
N ALA A 165 6.55 -0.79 -15.18
CA ALA A 165 7.41 0.40 -15.18
C ALA A 165 7.13 1.33 -14.00
N LYS A 166 5.86 1.42 -13.58
CA LYS A 166 5.45 2.27 -12.45
C LYS A 166 5.67 1.59 -11.10
N THR A 167 5.65 0.25 -11.05
CA THR A 167 5.92 -0.51 -9.82
C THR A 167 7.42 -0.65 -9.52
N LEU A 168 8.27 -0.65 -10.56
CA LEU A 168 9.71 -0.86 -10.43
C LEU A 168 10.40 0.09 -9.41
N PRO A 169 10.12 1.41 -9.38
CA PRO A 169 10.73 2.30 -8.38
C PRO A 169 10.48 1.87 -6.93
N TYR A 170 9.29 1.33 -6.64
CA TYR A 170 8.93 0.83 -5.31
C TYR A 170 9.71 -0.44 -4.96
N ILE A 171 9.84 -1.38 -5.90
CA ILE A 171 10.62 -2.62 -5.70
C ILE A 171 12.11 -2.30 -5.48
N LEU A 172 12.65 -1.35 -6.27
CA LEU A 172 14.03 -0.89 -6.11
C LEU A 172 14.29 -0.26 -4.74
N GLU A 173 13.29 0.43 -4.17
CA GLU A 173 13.39 0.93 -2.80
C GLU A 173 13.34 -0.21 -1.76
N GLY A 174 12.60 -1.27 -2.03
CA GLY A 174 12.62 -2.51 -1.24
C GLY A 174 14.02 -3.15 -1.14
N LEU A 175 14.84 -3.07 -2.18
CA LEU A 175 16.25 -3.52 -2.15
C LEU A 175 17.11 -2.71 -1.15
N ARG A 176 16.68 -1.50 -0.80
CA ARG A 176 17.32 -0.65 0.22
C ARG A 176 16.68 -0.75 1.59
N SER A 177 15.66 -1.59 1.76
CA SER A 177 14.98 -1.79 3.03
C SER A 177 15.97 -2.23 4.12
N ARG A 178 15.71 -1.80 5.36
CA ARG A 178 16.44 -2.27 6.54
C ARG A 178 16.09 -3.72 6.87
N ASN A 179 14.98 -4.24 6.33
CA ASN A 179 14.57 -5.62 6.48
C ASN A 179 15.27 -6.52 5.46
N ASN A 180 16.21 -7.35 5.93
CA ASN A 180 16.95 -8.29 5.08
C ASN A 180 16.04 -9.21 4.25
N ARG A 181 14.90 -9.64 4.80
CA ARG A 181 13.97 -10.50 4.06
C ARG A 181 13.26 -9.75 2.95
N ALA A 182 12.84 -8.50 3.20
CA ALA A 182 12.25 -7.67 2.17
C ALA A 182 13.24 -7.44 1.01
N ARG A 183 14.53 -7.22 1.32
CA ARG A 183 15.56 -7.11 0.28
C ARG A 183 15.71 -8.36 -0.58
N ILE A 184 15.65 -9.54 0.03
CA ILE A 184 15.73 -10.82 -0.70
C ILE A 184 14.49 -11.00 -1.59
N GLU A 185 13.30 -10.78 -1.03
CA GLU A 185 12.03 -10.91 -1.74
C GLU A 185 11.87 -9.90 -2.88
N CYS A 186 12.43 -8.70 -2.76
CA CYS A 186 12.41 -7.70 -3.84
C CYS A 186 13.44 -7.98 -4.95
N ALA A 187 14.41 -8.87 -4.70
CA ALA A 187 15.42 -9.27 -5.68
C ALA A 187 15.01 -10.51 -6.48
N ASP A 188 14.07 -11.30 -5.96
CA ASP A 188 13.45 -12.47 -6.59
C ASP A 188 12.37 -12.06 -7.61
#